data_AF-A0A537XVJ3-F1
#
_entry.id   AF-A0A537XVJ3-F1
#
_cell.length_a   1.000
_cell.length_b   1.000
_cell.length_c   1.000
_cell.angle_alpha   90.00
_cell.angle_beta   90.00
_cell.angle_gamma   90.00
#
_symmetry.space_group_name_H-M   'P 1'
#
loop_
_entity.id
_entity.type
_entity.pdbx_description
1 polymer ?
#
loop_
_entity_poly.entity_id
_entity_poly.type
_entity_poly.pdbx_seq_one_letter_code
_entity_poly.pdbx_strand_id
1 'polypeptide(L)'
;SGRRWARTDQTQTVRSVPADRDVAEAFGIETGQPVYERARLVKEGPTPTHTLTSYYLPEHVEGTPLVDPTPGPAGPGGGFAVLTIQGLEPHRMTETFFARMPTPDEMVLLELPAGQPVMVLERRTYTSDGRIVEYARGIHSASRFSWTYSFEIPEKPLQQ
;
A
#
# COMPACT_ATOMS: atom_id res chain seq x y z
N SER A 1 16.38 -5.35 -7.23
CA SER A 1 16.76 -6.38 -8.21
C SER A 1 17.23 -5.85 -9.58
N GLY A 2 17.27 -4.52 -9.84
CA GLY A 2 17.90 -3.97 -11.08
C GLY A 2 17.27 -4.40 -12.41
N ARG A 3 16.16 -5.16 -12.39
CA ARG A 3 15.43 -5.62 -13.57
C ARG A 3 14.40 -4.58 -14.01
N ARG A 4 14.21 -4.50 -15.33
CA ARG A 4 13.23 -3.62 -15.98
C ARG A 4 11.82 -4.15 -15.70
N TRP A 5 10.99 -3.33 -15.04
CA TRP A 5 9.57 -3.61 -14.77
C TRP A 5 8.80 -3.86 -16.06
N ALA A 6 8.01 -4.94 -16.12
CA ALA A 6 7.05 -5.20 -17.18
C ALA A 6 5.61 -5.02 -16.66
N ARG A 7 4.71 -4.54 -17.53
CA ARG A 7 3.28 -4.34 -17.19
C ARG A 7 2.56 -5.60 -16.69
N THR A 8 3.06 -6.79 -17.04
CA THR A 8 2.52 -8.09 -16.61
C THR A 8 2.97 -8.50 -15.21
N ASP A 9 3.95 -7.82 -14.63
CA ASP A 9 4.51 -8.15 -13.31
C ASP A 9 3.59 -7.73 -12.16
N GLN A 10 2.45 -7.09 -12.48
CA GLN A 10 1.48 -6.63 -11.51
C GLN A 10 0.04 -6.83 -12.02
N THR A 11 -0.80 -7.46 -11.22
CA THR A 11 -2.27 -7.40 -11.40
C THR A 11 -2.87 -6.28 -10.56
N GLN A 12 -4.04 -5.79 -10.95
CA GLN A 12 -4.77 -4.78 -10.19
C GLN A 12 -6.26 -5.11 -10.21
N THR A 13 -6.88 -5.01 -9.04
CA THR A 13 -8.34 -4.99 -8.89
C THR A 13 -8.72 -3.75 -8.10
N VAL A 14 -9.86 -3.15 -8.44
CA VAL A 14 -10.43 -2.02 -7.71
C VAL A 14 -11.88 -2.33 -7.39
N ARG A 15 -12.29 -2.16 -6.13
CA ARG A 15 -13.65 -2.43 -5.67
C ARG A 15 -14.03 -1.51 -4.51
N SER A 16 -15.30 -1.15 -4.43
CA SER A 16 -15.86 -0.59 -3.20
C SER A 16 -16.19 -1.74 -2.24
N VAL A 17 -15.70 -1.64 -1.01
CA VAL A 17 -15.86 -2.68 0.03
C VAL A 17 -16.18 -2.02 1.37
N PRO A 18 -16.87 -2.73 2.29
CA PRO A 18 -16.97 -2.29 3.67
C PRO A 18 -15.58 -2.27 4.33
N ALA A 19 -15.25 -1.19 5.04
CA ALA A 19 -14.02 -1.08 5.80
C ALA A 19 -13.96 -2.16 6.89
N ASP A 20 -12.87 -2.94 6.92
CA ASP A 20 -12.56 -3.78 8.07
C ASP A 20 -12.16 -2.92 9.28
N ARG A 21 -11.98 -3.55 10.44
CA ARG A 21 -11.66 -2.84 11.68
C ARG A 21 -10.39 -1.99 11.55
N ASP A 22 -9.33 -2.51 10.95
CA ASP A 22 -8.04 -1.81 10.92
C ASP A 22 -8.07 -0.68 9.89
N VAL A 23 -8.78 -0.86 8.76
CA VAL A 23 -9.03 0.20 7.77
C VAL A 23 -9.87 1.31 8.41
N ALA A 24 -10.93 0.96 9.14
CA ALA A 24 -11.79 1.91 9.80
C ALA A 24 -11.04 2.72 10.88
N GLU A 25 -10.25 2.04 11.71
CA GLU A 25 -9.37 2.67 12.70
C GLU A 25 -8.36 3.61 12.06
N ALA A 26 -7.72 3.19 10.95
CA ALA A 26 -6.76 4.03 10.25
C ALA A 26 -7.37 5.33 9.74
N PHE A 27 -8.60 5.29 9.20
CA PHE A 27 -9.30 6.45 8.67
C PHE A 27 -10.10 7.25 9.72
N GLY A 28 -10.29 6.72 10.92
CA GLY A 28 -11.16 7.33 11.95
C GLY A 28 -12.65 7.28 11.57
N ILE A 29 -13.06 6.22 10.88
CA ILE A 29 -14.44 5.99 10.41
C ILE A 29 -15.05 4.79 11.13
N GLU A 30 -16.36 4.56 10.95
CA GLU A 30 -17.02 3.37 11.48
C GLU A 30 -16.66 2.12 10.65
N THR A 31 -16.51 0.97 11.33
CA THR A 31 -16.35 -0.32 10.65
C THR A 31 -17.57 -0.59 9.76
N GLY A 32 -17.33 -1.02 8.53
CA GLY A 32 -18.37 -1.27 7.54
C GLY A 32 -18.67 -0.09 6.62
N GLN A 33 -18.21 1.13 6.92
CA GLN A 33 -18.33 2.25 5.98
C GLN A 33 -17.60 1.95 4.66
N PRO A 34 -18.15 2.39 3.51
CA PRO A 34 -17.59 2.05 2.21
C PRO A 34 -16.24 2.73 1.99
N VAL A 35 -15.27 1.95 1.50
CA VAL A 35 -13.95 2.41 1.07
C VAL A 35 -13.61 1.80 -0.28
N TYR A 36 -12.76 2.47 -1.05
CA TYR A 36 -12.17 1.87 -2.23
C TYR A 36 -10.96 1.04 -1.85
N GLU A 37 -11.01 -0.25 -2.16
CA GLU A 37 -9.86 -1.15 -2.10
C GLU A 37 -9.25 -1.31 -3.49
N ARG A 38 -7.97 -0.94 -3.60
CA ARG A 38 -7.14 -1.16 -4.79
C ARG A 38 -6.04 -2.17 -4.46
N ALA A 39 -6.32 -3.44 -4.74
CA ALA A 39 -5.44 -4.56 -4.46
C ALA A 39 -4.52 -4.88 -5.64
N ARG A 40 -3.26 -5.21 -5.35
CA ARG A 40 -2.25 -5.57 -6.34
C ARG A 40 -1.50 -6.81 -5.89
N LEU A 41 -1.24 -7.71 -6.84
CA LEU A 41 -0.25 -8.78 -6.67
C LEU A 41 0.99 -8.42 -7.49
N VAL A 42 2.15 -8.39 -6.85
CA VAL A 42 3.43 -8.08 -7.50
C VAL A 42 4.25 -9.36 -7.65
N LYS A 43 4.84 -9.53 -8.83
CA LYS A 43 5.66 -10.68 -9.20
C LYS A 43 7.06 -10.26 -9.62
N GLU A 44 8.04 -11.11 -9.38
CA GLU A 44 9.35 -11.06 -10.02
C GLU A 44 9.46 -12.23 -11.00
N GLY A 45 9.27 -11.95 -12.29
CA GLY A 45 9.07 -13.00 -13.29
C GLY A 45 7.77 -13.79 -13.00
N PRO A 46 7.80 -15.13 -12.97
CA PRO A 46 6.59 -15.91 -12.66
C PRO A 46 6.21 -15.87 -11.17
N THR A 47 7.14 -15.53 -10.28
CA THR A 47 7.03 -15.77 -8.84
C THR A 47 6.41 -14.58 -8.11
N PRO A 48 5.28 -14.76 -7.39
CA PRO A 48 4.74 -13.75 -6.50
C PRO A 48 5.70 -13.38 -5.37
N THR A 49 5.84 -12.08 -5.11
CA THR A 49 6.68 -11.57 -4.02
C THR A 49 5.85 -10.98 -2.90
N HIS A 50 4.85 -10.17 -3.23
CA HIS A 50 3.99 -9.53 -2.24
C HIS A 50 2.65 -9.08 -2.83
N THR A 51 1.69 -8.88 -1.94
CA THR A 51 0.51 -8.08 -2.23
C THR A 51 0.71 -6.67 -1.70
N LEU A 52 0.07 -5.69 -2.34
CA LEU A 52 -0.03 -4.33 -1.82
C LEU A 52 -1.43 -3.79 -2.09
N THR A 53 -2.22 -3.69 -1.04
CA THR A 53 -3.59 -3.19 -1.09
C THR A 53 -3.63 -1.79 -0.52
N SER A 54 -4.10 -0.84 -1.31
CA SER A 54 -4.34 0.54 -0.89
C SER A 54 -5.83 0.77 -0.69
N TYR A 55 -6.20 1.36 0.43
CA TYR A 55 -7.54 1.78 0.78
C TYR A 55 -7.65 3.31 0.70
N TYR A 56 -8.79 3.80 0.22
CA TYR A 56 -9.09 5.21 0.08
C TYR A 56 -10.54 5.48 0.48
N LEU A 57 -10.80 6.64 1.11
CA LEU A 57 -12.16 7.12 1.32
C LEU A 57 -12.79 7.55 -0.02
N PRO A 58 -14.07 7.27 -0.28
CA PRO A 58 -14.73 7.63 -1.53
C PRO A 58 -14.58 9.11 -1.89
N GLU A 59 -14.76 10.01 -0.93
CA GLU A 59 -14.65 11.47 -1.12
C GLU A 59 -13.24 11.95 -1.51
N HIS A 60 -12.21 11.10 -1.39
CA HIS A 60 -10.85 11.42 -1.83
C HIS A 60 -10.58 11.03 -3.28
N VAL A 61 -11.31 10.05 -3.84
CA VAL A 61 -10.90 9.36 -5.07
C VAL A 61 -12.01 9.13 -6.08
N GLU A 62 -13.28 9.34 -5.76
CA GLU A 62 -14.37 9.24 -6.72
C GLU A 62 -14.16 10.20 -7.91
N GLY A 63 -14.45 9.73 -9.11
CA GLY A 63 -14.21 10.49 -10.35
C GLY A 63 -12.74 10.54 -10.78
N THR A 64 -11.83 9.89 -10.06
CA THR A 64 -10.40 9.84 -10.42
C THR A 64 -9.98 8.49 -11.00
N PRO A 65 -8.82 8.40 -11.68
CA PRO A 65 -8.28 7.12 -12.15
C PRO A 65 -7.96 6.10 -11.05
N LEU A 66 -7.97 6.48 -9.76
CA LEU A 66 -7.74 5.56 -8.65
C LEU A 66 -8.87 4.55 -8.45
N VAL A 67 -10.08 4.89 -8.89
CA VAL A 67 -11.24 3.99 -8.84
C VAL A 67 -11.38 3.13 -10.11
N ASP A 68 -10.50 3.30 -11.10
CA ASP A 68 -10.52 2.56 -12.36
C ASP A 68 -9.80 1.19 -12.22
N PRO A 69 -10.49 0.07 -12.44
CA PRO A 69 -9.90 -1.27 -12.36
C PRO A 69 -8.96 -1.60 -13.53
N THR A 70 -8.92 -0.80 -14.60
CA THR A 70 -8.04 -1.01 -15.74
C THR A 70 -6.57 -1.00 -15.30
N PRO A 71 -5.66 -1.80 -15.89
CA PRO A 71 -4.22 -1.74 -15.58
C PRO A 71 -3.55 -0.47 -16.14
N GLY A 72 -2.69 0.17 -15.34
CA GLY A 72 -1.92 1.37 -15.72
C GLY A 72 -2.57 2.78 -15.65
N PRO A 73 -3.78 3.01 -15.09
CA PRO A 73 -4.48 4.30 -15.18
C PRO A 73 -3.93 5.37 -14.22
N ALA A 74 -3.10 4.99 -13.24
CA ALA A 74 -2.51 5.95 -12.30
C ALA A 74 -1.37 6.82 -12.91
N GLY A 75 -1.02 6.61 -14.18
CA GLY A 75 -0.07 7.46 -14.93
C GLY A 75 1.34 7.55 -14.32
N PRO A 76 2.23 8.39 -14.90
CA PRO A 76 3.49 8.78 -14.29
C PRO A 76 3.24 9.50 -12.96
N GLY A 77 3.85 9.05 -11.86
CA GLY A 77 3.62 9.58 -10.50
C GLY A 77 2.62 8.79 -9.66
N GLY A 78 1.88 7.86 -10.25
CA GLY A 78 1.03 6.90 -9.53
C GLY A 78 -0.09 7.56 -8.73
N GLY A 79 -0.56 6.86 -7.68
CA GLY A 79 -1.70 7.33 -6.89
C GLY A 79 -1.46 8.66 -6.17
N PHE A 80 -0.22 8.97 -5.82
CA PHE A 80 0.12 10.23 -5.15
C PHE A 80 -0.09 11.44 -6.05
N ALA A 81 0.25 11.34 -7.34
CA ALA A 81 -0.03 12.42 -8.30
C ALA A 81 -1.53 12.70 -8.43
N VAL A 82 -2.36 11.64 -8.43
CA VAL A 82 -3.82 11.79 -8.45
C VAL A 82 -4.31 12.50 -7.20
N LEU A 83 -3.84 12.10 -6.01
CA LEU A 83 -4.21 12.74 -4.74
C LEU A 83 -3.77 14.22 -4.71
N THR A 84 -2.58 14.55 -5.18
CA THR A 84 -2.11 15.95 -5.29
C THR A 84 -3.02 16.79 -6.16
N ILE A 85 -3.48 16.27 -7.32
CA ILE A 85 -4.42 16.99 -8.20
C ILE A 85 -5.77 17.23 -7.51
N GLN A 86 -6.19 16.34 -6.62
CA GLN A 86 -7.39 16.52 -5.79
C GLN A 86 -7.19 17.48 -4.60
N GLY A 87 -6.01 18.10 -4.46
CA GLY A 87 -5.67 18.94 -3.31
C GLY A 87 -5.35 18.15 -2.03
N LEU A 88 -5.13 16.84 -2.16
CA LEU A 88 -4.83 15.90 -1.07
C LEU A 88 -3.36 15.45 -1.12
N GLU A 89 -2.46 16.40 -1.32
CA GLU A 89 -1.03 16.14 -1.53
C GLU A 89 -0.40 15.33 -0.37
N PRO A 90 0.16 14.15 -0.65
CA PRO A 90 0.91 13.38 0.33
C PRO A 90 2.13 14.15 0.86
N HIS A 91 2.21 14.30 2.17
CA HIS A 91 3.26 15.08 2.85
C HIS A 91 4.09 14.23 3.80
N ARG A 92 3.45 13.35 4.58
CA ARG A 92 4.11 12.50 5.59
C ARG A 92 3.57 11.08 5.50
N MET A 93 4.40 10.08 5.76
CA MET A 93 3.96 8.70 5.92
C MET A 93 4.44 8.11 7.26
N THR A 94 3.66 7.18 7.78
CA THR A 94 4.06 6.30 8.89
C THR A 94 3.94 4.87 8.40
N GLU A 95 5.02 4.10 8.52
CA GLU A 95 5.07 2.68 8.15
C GLU A 95 5.38 1.83 9.38
N THR A 96 4.59 0.77 9.55
CA THR A 96 4.77 -0.25 10.58
C THR A 96 5.07 -1.59 9.93
N PHE A 97 6.07 -2.29 10.45
CA PHE A 97 6.49 -3.61 9.98
C PHE A 97 6.43 -4.64 11.10
N PHE A 98 5.85 -5.80 10.82
CA PHE A 98 5.87 -6.93 11.74
C PHE A 98 5.79 -8.26 10.98
N ALA A 99 6.16 -9.34 11.67
CA ALA A 99 6.09 -10.69 11.12
C ALA A 99 4.91 -11.47 11.72
N ARG A 100 4.31 -12.34 10.93
CA ARG A 100 3.35 -13.36 11.39
C ARG A 100 3.33 -14.55 10.45
N MET A 101 2.67 -15.63 10.86
CA MET A 101 2.35 -16.72 9.92
C MET A 101 1.31 -16.26 8.89
N PRO A 102 1.42 -16.73 7.64
CA PRO A 102 0.43 -16.42 6.60
C PRO A 102 -0.91 -17.09 6.87
N THR A 103 -1.98 -16.50 6.34
CA THR A 103 -3.28 -17.16 6.23
C THR A 103 -3.29 -18.18 5.08
N PRO A 104 -4.26 -19.11 5.01
CA PRO A 104 -4.39 -20.03 3.89
C PRO A 104 -4.44 -19.34 2.52
N ASP A 105 -5.20 -18.26 2.40
CA ASP A 105 -5.33 -17.50 1.16
C ASP A 105 -4.00 -16.84 0.77
N GLU A 106 -3.25 -16.31 1.75
CA GLU A 106 -1.93 -15.72 1.50
C GLU A 106 -0.91 -16.78 1.07
N MET A 107 -0.95 -17.98 1.64
CA MET A 107 -0.07 -19.09 1.23
C MET A 107 -0.28 -19.45 -0.24
N VAL A 108 -1.55 -19.57 -0.66
CA VAL A 108 -1.92 -19.88 -2.04
C VAL A 108 -1.55 -18.72 -2.97
N LEU A 109 -1.93 -17.50 -2.61
CA LEU A 109 -1.74 -16.32 -3.45
C LEU A 109 -0.27 -15.96 -3.68
N LEU A 110 0.57 -16.13 -2.65
CA LEU A 110 2.00 -15.81 -2.71
C LEU A 110 2.89 -17.02 -3.01
N GLU A 111 2.28 -18.20 -3.26
CA GLU A 111 3.00 -19.46 -3.49
C GLU A 111 4.09 -19.69 -2.43
N LEU A 112 3.69 -19.59 -1.16
CA LEU A 112 4.60 -19.68 -0.02
C LEU A 112 4.89 -21.16 0.31
N PRO A 113 6.16 -21.52 0.55
CA PRO A 113 6.49 -22.78 1.18
C PRO A 113 5.87 -22.90 2.58
N ALA A 114 5.56 -24.13 2.99
CA ALA A 114 5.09 -24.40 4.34
C ALA A 114 6.10 -23.92 5.40
N GLY A 115 5.59 -23.32 6.47
CA GLY A 115 6.41 -22.82 7.58
C GLY A 115 7.09 -21.48 7.32
N GLN A 116 6.87 -20.85 6.16
CA GLN A 116 7.43 -19.53 5.88
C GLN A 116 6.54 -18.41 6.45
N PRO A 117 7.08 -17.48 7.27
CA PRO A 117 6.33 -16.31 7.70
C PRO A 117 6.18 -15.28 6.56
N VAL A 118 5.28 -14.33 6.79
CA VAL A 118 5.15 -13.12 5.98
C VAL A 118 5.59 -11.90 6.78
N MET A 119 6.14 -10.92 6.07
CA MET A 119 6.33 -9.56 6.59
C MET A 119 5.10 -8.73 6.22
N VAL A 120 4.45 -8.15 7.21
CA VAL A 120 3.30 -7.25 7.03
C VAL A 120 3.80 -5.82 7.05
N LEU A 121 3.40 -5.05 6.03
CA LEU A 121 3.48 -3.60 5.99
C LEU A 121 2.09 -3.04 6.31
N GLU A 122 2.04 -2.07 7.22
CA GLU A 122 0.93 -1.13 7.32
C GLU A 122 1.46 0.29 7.12
N ARG A 123 0.90 1.01 6.15
CA ARG A 123 1.29 2.39 5.84
C ARG A 123 0.09 3.31 5.97
N ARG A 124 0.27 4.42 6.65
CA ARG A 124 -0.66 5.55 6.67
C ARG A 124 0.02 6.75 6.00
N THR A 125 -0.65 7.34 5.02
CA THR A 125 -0.16 8.50 4.27
C THR A 125 -1.01 9.71 4.62
N TYR A 126 -0.38 10.83 4.94
CA TYR A 126 -1.01 12.04 5.47
C TYR A 126 -0.68 13.26 4.61
N THR A 127 -1.63 14.18 4.51
CA THR A 127 -1.41 15.57 4.06
C THR A 127 -0.68 16.39 5.13
N SER A 128 -0.28 17.62 4.78
CA SER A 128 0.44 18.53 5.68
C SER A 128 -0.38 18.99 6.88
N ASP A 129 -1.70 19.05 6.76
CA ASP A 129 -2.65 19.34 7.85
C ASP A 129 -3.04 18.10 8.67
N GLY A 130 -2.46 16.92 8.37
CA GLY A 130 -2.62 15.70 9.15
C GLY A 130 -3.79 14.80 8.74
N ARG A 131 -4.51 15.10 7.66
CA ARG A 131 -5.57 14.23 7.13
C ARG A 131 -4.96 12.98 6.50
N ILE A 132 -5.48 11.80 6.83
CA ILE A 132 -5.06 10.54 6.20
C ILE A 132 -5.71 10.40 4.81
N VAL A 133 -4.90 10.15 3.79
CA VAL A 133 -5.33 10.07 2.38
C VAL A 133 -5.22 8.67 1.80
N GLU A 134 -4.38 7.82 2.39
CA GLU A 134 -4.24 6.41 2.04
C GLU A 134 -3.91 5.60 3.30
N TYR A 135 -4.57 4.45 3.45
CA TYR A 135 -4.08 3.36 4.28
C TYR A 135 -3.69 2.20 3.37
N ALA A 136 -2.47 1.68 3.47
CA ALA A 136 -2.03 0.54 2.66
C ALA A 136 -1.59 -0.63 3.54
N ARG A 137 -2.00 -1.84 3.16
CA ARG A 137 -1.60 -3.10 3.77
C ARG A 137 -0.84 -3.93 2.73
N GLY A 138 0.40 -4.30 3.04
CA GLY A 138 1.23 -5.14 2.20
C GLY A 138 1.55 -6.47 2.88
N ILE A 139 1.41 -7.59 2.18
CA ILE A 139 1.81 -8.91 2.67
C ILE A 139 2.96 -9.40 1.82
N HIS A 140 4.15 -9.50 2.41
CA HIS A 140 5.39 -9.79 1.71
C HIS A 140 5.93 -11.16 2.08
N SER A 141 6.33 -11.95 1.08
CA SER A 141 7.10 -13.16 1.30
C SER A 141 8.43 -12.82 1.98
N ALA A 142 8.63 -13.28 3.21
CA ALA A 142 9.83 -12.98 3.98
C ALA A 142 11.13 -13.47 3.32
N SER A 143 11.06 -14.51 2.48
CA SER A 143 12.22 -15.06 1.76
C SER A 143 12.55 -14.34 0.45
N ARG A 144 11.63 -13.51 -0.07
CA ARG A 144 11.74 -12.89 -1.41
C ARG A 144 11.71 -11.37 -1.37
N PHE A 145 11.53 -10.76 -0.20
CA PHE A 145 11.36 -9.33 -0.05
C PHE A 145 12.34 -8.77 0.97
N SER A 146 12.94 -7.62 0.64
CA SER A 146 13.76 -6.83 1.57
C SER A 146 13.32 -5.37 1.49
N TRP A 147 13.30 -4.70 2.65
CA TRP A 147 13.05 -3.27 2.75
C TRP A 147 14.36 -2.58 3.12
N THR A 148 14.71 -1.50 2.43
CA THR A 148 15.92 -0.72 2.71
C THR A 148 15.55 0.75 2.74
N TYR A 149 15.98 1.45 3.79
CA TYR A 149 15.82 2.90 3.94
C TYR A 149 17.16 3.53 4.30
N SER A 150 17.34 4.77 3.87
CA SER A 150 18.43 5.65 4.27
C SER A 150 17.82 6.99 4.64
N PHE A 151 18.27 7.59 5.73
CA PHE A 151 17.92 8.96 6.09
C PHE A 151 19.19 9.66 6.57
N GLU A 152 19.26 10.96 6.31
CA GLU A 152 20.33 11.79 6.84
C GLU A 152 20.07 12.02 8.34
N ILE A 153 21.12 11.88 9.15
CA ILE A 153 21.07 12.27 10.55
C ILE A 153 21.23 13.80 10.56
N PRO A 154 20.24 14.58 11.04
CA PRO A 154 20.39 16.01 11.11
C PRO A 154 21.58 16.37 11.99
N GLU A 155 22.43 17.29 11.53
CA GLU A 155 23.49 17.85 12.36
C GLU A 155 22.85 18.44 13.62
N LYS A 156 23.30 18.00 14.81
CA LYS A 156 22.87 18.67 16.03
C LYS A 156 23.29 20.14 15.93
N PRO A 157 22.41 21.13 16.12
CA PRO A 157 22.91 22.39 16.62
C PRO A 157 23.54 22.08 17.99
N LEU A 158 24.85 22.31 18.10
CA LEU A 158 25.49 22.46 19.40
C LEU A 158 24.72 23.58 20.11
N GLN A 159 23.83 23.22 21.03
CA GLN A 159 23.28 24.20 21.96
C GLN A 159 24.45 24.67 22.82
N GLN A 160 24.76 25.96 22.72
CA GLN A 160 25.63 26.68 23.65
C GLN A 160 24.93 26.86 24.99
#